data_AF-A0A926JN14-F1
#
_entry.id   AF-A0A926JN14-F1
#
_cell.length_a   1.000
_cell.length_b   1.000
_cell.length_c   1.000
_cell.angle_alpha   90.00
_cell.angle_beta   90.00
_cell.angle_gamma   90.00
#
_symmetry.space_group_name_H-M   'P 1'
#
loop_
_entity.id
_entity.type
_entity.pdbx_description
1 polymer ?
#
loop_
_entity_poly.entity_id
_entity_poly.type
_entity_poly.pdbx_seq_one_letter_code
_entity_poly.pdbx_strand_id
1 'polypeptide(L)'
;DAALSMAAAVPGLGMAATAAKYAKKGAKAVDAVKGGSKAGKGAKAAKADKPKPKPNAKQKKPSKKGGQCKKGKKKNSFVPGTKVLMADGSSKNIDDVKAGEWVLATDPESGDLQMRQVTDTITGDGVKHLVTLTVDPDGKDGKAKASTITATANHPFWLPDYGRWAEAGDLEPGMWLQTAAGTWIQITAIDDTHRTQRVHNLTVDGQHTYYVAVGAAAVLVHNAGCEPAEVTVRFQEGMSKTEFAKKANALQKLSDEGTLFKAPNPVARNSSVTKNYKGDLIRRVYDQYGSTNPGFADKLKDRILNRMDPDHVHELQLGGADTAGNLKMLDRFTNWHIGTQQIWPQIKNLDDYTPVKIRIEW
;
A
#
# COMPACT_ATOMS: atom_id res chain seq x y z
N ASP A 1 0.78 -19.29 34.69
CA ASP A 1 -0.16 -18.16 34.61
C ASP A 1 0.31 -17.10 33.66
N ALA A 2 -0.55 -16.86 32.67
CA ALA A 2 -0.38 -15.93 31.58
C ALA A 2 -0.65 -14.49 32.06
N ALA A 3 0.15 -13.53 31.59
CA ALA A 3 -0.29 -12.18 31.22
C ALA A 3 0.93 -11.29 30.91
N LEU A 4 1.34 -11.22 29.63
CA LEU A 4 2.04 -10.06 29.09
C LEU A 4 1.88 -10.06 27.57
N SER A 5 0.74 -9.57 27.10
CA SER A 5 0.57 -9.08 25.73
C SER A 5 -0.15 -7.74 25.84
N MET A 6 0.62 -6.66 25.69
CA MET A 6 0.14 -5.29 25.73
C MET A 6 -0.31 -4.89 24.32
N ALA A 7 -1.63 -4.73 24.18
CA ALA A 7 -2.33 -3.71 23.40
C ALA A 7 -1.79 -3.36 21.99
N ALA A 8 -2.34 -4.03 20.97
CA ALA A 8 -2.53 -3.43 19.66
C ALA A 8 -3.83 -2.60 19.70
N ALA A 9 -3.71 -1.31 20.04
CA ALA A 9 -4.80 -0.35 19.89
C ALA A 9 -4.88 0.08 18.41
N VAL A 10 -5.75 -0.56 17.64
CA VAL A 10 -6.11 -0.14 16.28
C VAL A 10 -6.99 1.11 16.37
N PRO A 11 -6.66 2.26 15.74
CA PRO A 11 -7.58 3.38 15.64
C PRO A 11 -8.69 3.07 14.63
N GLY A 12 -9.74 2.37 15.08
CA GLY A 12 -10.91 2.00 14.29
C GLY A 12 -12.00 3.07 14.22
N LEU A 13 -11.67 4.34 13.94
CA LEU A 13 -12.66 5.44 13.94
C LEU A 13 -12.83 6.20 12.61
N GLY A 14 -12.29 5.70 11.50
CA GLY A 14 -12.44 6.34 10.17
C GLY A 14 -13.46 5.71 9.21
N MET A 15 -13.89 4.47 9.43
CA MET A 15 -14.41 3.61 8.34
C MET A 15 -15.94 3.46 8.27
N ALA A 16 -16.74 4.24 8.99
CA ALA A 16 -18.21 4.14 8.92
C ALA A 16 -18.83 5.02 7.81
N ALA A 17 -18.17 6.08 7.36
CA ALA A 17 -18.78 7.08 6.48
C ALA A 17 -18.76 6.71 4.98
N THR A 18 -17.80 5.89 4.53
CA THR A 18 -17.57 5.66 3.09
C THR A 18 -18.38 4.47 2.56
N ALA A 19 -18.63 3.43 3.37
CA ALA A 19 -19.50 2.31 3.00
C ALA A 19 -20.97 2.74 2.78
N ALA A 20 -21.44 3.75 3.52
CA ALA A 20 -22.80 4.28 3.41
C ALA A 20 -23.09 5.00 2.06
N LYS A 21 -22.06 5.44 1.32
CA LYS A 21 -22.24 6.11 0.01
C LYS A 21 -22.57 5.14 -1.12
N TYR A 22 -22.25 3.85 -1.00
CA TYR A 22 -22.44 2.87 -2.08
C TYR A 22 -23.55 1.84 -1.82
N ALA A 23 -24.10 1.76 -0.61
CA ALA A 23 -25.21 0.88 -0.28
C ALA A 23 -26.61 1.31 -0.82
N LYS A 24 -26.73 2.46 -1.51
CA LYS A 24 -28.03 3.00 -1.97
C LYS A 24 -28.48 2.59 -3.38
N LYS A 25 -27.81 1.65 -4.04
CA LYS A 25 -28.27 1.06 -5.32
C LYS A 25 -27.88 -0.41 -5.42
N GLY A 26 -28.65 -1.28 -4.75
CA GLY A 26 -28.45 -2.73 -4.86
C GLY A 26 -29.06 -3.53 -3.74
N ALA A 27 -30.34 -3.31 -3.41
CA ALA A 27 -31.07 -4.21 -2.51
C ALA A 27 -32.52 -4.38 -3.00
N LYS A 28 -32.73 -5.41 -3.81
CA LYS A 28 -34.02 -6.08 -3.97
C LYS A 28 -33.76 -7.58 -4.05
N ALA A 29 -33.76 -8.23 -2.90
CA ALA A 29 -34.23 -9.61 -2.70
C ALA A 29 -33.94 -9.98 -1.24
N VAL A 30 -34.93 -9.90 -0.36
CA VAL A 30 -35.49 -11.03 0.42
C VAL A 30 -36.62 -10.46 1.29
N ASP A 31 -37.84 -10.93 1.04
CA ASP A 31 -39.00 -10.66 1.89
C ASP A 31 -39.26 -11.85 2.82
N ALA A 32 -39.77 -11.50 4.00
CA ALA A 32 -40.51 -12.30 4.99
C ALA A 32 -39.72 -13.27 5.89
N VAL A 33 -39.70 -13.00 7.22
CA VAL A 33 -40.77 -13.38 8.16
C VAL A 33 -40.77 -12.46 9.41
N LYS A 34 -41.98 -12.31 9.96
CA LYS A 34 -42.54 -11.33 10.90
C LYS A 34 -41.98 -11.32 12.33
N GLY A 35 -42.13 -10.16 12.99
CA GLY A 35 -42.24 -10.03 14.44
C GLY A 35 -42.11 -8.58 14.91
N GLY A 36 -43.22 -7.86 15.05
CA GLY A 36 -43.24 -6.42 15.34
C GLY A 36 -43.27 -6.03 16.82
N SER A 37 -42.97 -4.76 17.10
CA SER A 37 -43.75 -3.86 17.97
C SER A 37 -43.22 -2.42 17.93
N LYS A 38 -44.11 -1.50 18.34
CA LYS A 38 -44.28 -0.11 17.91
C LYS A 38 -43.50 0.96 18.71
N ALA A 39 -43.56 2.17 18.12
CA ALA A 39 -43.62 3.53 18.71
C ALA A 39 -42.29 4.29 18.89
N GLY A 40 -42.13 5.56 18.49
CA GLY A 40 -43.02 6.52 17.81
C GLY A 40 -42.45 7.96 17.84
N LYS A 41 -42.84 8.77 16.83
CA LYS A 41 -42.83 10.26 16.72
C LYS A 41 -41.46 10.97 16.83
N GLY A 42 -41.03 11.87 15.95
CA GLY A 42 -41.62 12.57 14.81
C GLY A 42 -40.82 13.87 14.59
N ALA A 43 -40.47 14.23 13.35
CA ALA A 43 -40.13 15.61 12.99
C ALA A 43 -40.24 15.83 11.48
N LYS A 44 -40.75 17.02 11.15
CA LYS A 44 -41.34 17.50 9.91
C LYS A 44 -40.46 17.42 8.65
N ALA A 45 -41.14 17.14 7.55
CA ALA A 45 -40.66 17.34 6.18
C ALA A 45 -40.56 18.83 5.84
N ALA A 46 -39.44 19.24 5.25
CA ALA A 46 -39.34 20.48 4.48
C ALA A 46 -38.95 20.10 3.03
N LYS A 47 -39.79 20.52 2.08
CA LYS A 47 -39.50 20.51 0.65
C LYS A 47 -38.47 21.60 0.37
N ALA A 48 -37.44 21.28 -0.41
CA ALA A 48 -36.61 22.25 -1.12
C ALA A 48 -36.10 21.64 -2.42
N ASP A 49 -36.01 22.49 -3.43
CA ASP A 49 -36.11 22.23 -4.87
C ASP A 49 -35.03 21.35 -5.51
N LYS A 50 -35.42 20.71 -6.62
CA LYS A 50 -34.52 20.06 -7.58
C LYS A 50 -33.78 21.11 -8.41
N PRO A 51 -32.43 21.14 -8.44
CA PRO A 51 -31.71 21.81 -9.52
C PRO A 51 -31.50 20.81 -10.68
N LYS A 52 -32.04 21.17 -11.84
CA LYS A 52 -31.83 20.52 -13.14
C LYS A 52 -30.36 20.75 -13.56
N PRO A 53 -29.61 19.74 -14.07
CA PRO A 53 -28.21 19.92 -14.43
C PRO A 53 -28.08 20.73 -15.72
N LYS A 54 -27.19 21.74 -15.74
CA LYS A 54 -26.71 22.36 -16.99
C LYS A 54 -25.29 21.87 -17.32
N PRO A 55 -25.01 21.59 -18.60
CA PRO A 55 -23.79 20.94 -19.05
C PRO A 55 -22.69 21.97 -19.33
N ASN A 56 -21.49 21.76 -18.79
CA ASN A 56 -20.18 22.05 -19.40
C ASN A 56 -19.09 22.16 -18.32
N ALA A 57 -18.44 21.04 -18.02
CA ALA A 57 -17.03 21.06 -17.67
C ALA A 57 -16.36 20.10 -18.65
N LYS A 58 -15.57 20.66 -19.57
CA LYS A 58 -14.76 19.91 -20.53
C LYS A 58 -13.89 18.93 -19.75
N GLN A 59 -14.27 17.65 -19.78
CA GLN A 59 -13.40 16.55 -19.34
C GLN A 59 -12.12 16.63 -20.18
N LYS A 60 -11.01 17.05 -19.56
CA LYS A 60 -9.69 16.81 -20.14
C LYS A 60 -9.54 15.30 -20.24
N LYS A 61 -9.46 14.80 -21.48
CA LYS A 61 -9.10 13.40 -21.78
C LYS A 61 -7.82 13.06 -21.01
N PRO A 62 -7.77 11.94 -20.27
CA PRO A 62 -6.52 11.44 -19.73
C PRO A 62 -5.57 11.19 -20.91
N SER A 63 -4.36 11.74 -20.81
CA SER A 63 -3.29 11.50 -21.77
C SER A 63 -2.97 10.01 -21.81
N LYS A 64 -3.17 9.39 -22.98
CA LYS A 64 -2.68 8.04 -23.30
C LYS A 64 -1.16 8.00 -23.22
N LYS A 65 -0.60 7.76 -22.04
CA LYS A 65 0.77 7.28 -21.85
C LYS A 65 0.79 6.40 -20.61
N GLY A 66 0.18 5.22 -20.71
CA GLY A 66 0.49 4.13 -19.78
C GLY A 66 1.93 3.70 -20.05
N GLY A 67 2.79 3.85 -19.05
CA GLY A 67 4.12 3.26 -19.08
C GLY A 67 3.96 1.76 -19.28
N GLN A 68 4.56 1.22 -20.34
CA GLN A 68 4.64 -0.23 -20.51
C GLN A 68 5.71 -0.73 -19.53
N CYS A 69 5.34 -1.55 -18.53
CA CYS A 69 6.32 -2.29 -17.74
C CYS A 69 7.14 -3.16 -18.72
N LYS A 70 8.40 -2.77 -18.95
CA LYS A 70 9.32 -3.47 -19.85
C LYS A 70 9.84 -4.74 -19.17
N LYS A 71 10.03 -5.76 -20.01
CA LYS A 71 10.24 -7.18 -19.70
C LYS A 71 11.46 -7.48 -18.81
N GLY A 72 11.20 -7.94 -17.60
CA GLY A 72 12.01 -8.90 -16.83
C GLY A 72 11.05 -9.71 -15.93
N LYS A 73 11.24 -11.02 -15.84
CA LYS A 73 10.19 -11.99 -15.51
C LYS A 73 10.27 -12.46 -14.05
N LYS A 74 9.55 -11.80 -13.15
CA LYS A 74 8.77 -12.53 -12.14
C LYS A 74 7.31 -12.50 -12.58
N LYS A 75 6.91 -13.42 -13.46
CA LYS A 75 5.52 -13.49 -13.96
C LYS A 75 4.62 -14.04 -12.86
N ASN A 76 3.79 -13.22 -12.22
CA ASN A 76 2.75 -13.73 -11.33
C ASN A 76 1.40 -13.86 -12.03
N SER A 77 0.57 -14.81 -11.63
CA SER A 77 -0.76 -15.03 -12.21
C SER A 77 -1.65 -15.90 -11.32
N PHE A 78 -2.92 -16.03 -11.68
CA PHE A 78 -3.89 -16.93 -11.09
C PHE A 78 -4.36 -17.99 -12.10
N VAL A 79 -4.90 -19.10 -11.61
CA VAL A 79 -5.56 -20.10 -12.47
C VAL A 79 -6.88 -19.56 -13.05
N PRO A 80 -7.36 -20.08 -14.20
CA PRO A 80 -8.65 -19.69 -14.78
C PRO A 80 -9.80 -19.93 -13.81
N GLY A 81 -10.88 -19.16 -13.92
CA GLY A 81 -12.01 -19.21 -13.00
C GLY A 81 -11.80 -18.49 -11.66
N THR A 82 -10.58 -18.03 -11.35
CA THR A 82 -10.33 -17.16 -10.19
C THR A 82 -11.19 -15.91 -10.33
N LYS A 83 -12.01 -15.63 -9.33
CA LYS A 83 -12.95 -14.51 -9.36
C LYS A 83 -12.26 -13.21 -8.98
N VAL A 84 -12.42 -12.16 -9.78
CA VAL A 84 -11.99 -10.79 -9.51
C VAL A 84 -13.19 -9.99 -9.03
N LEU A 85 -13.00 -9.18 -7.98
CA LEU A 85 -14.05 -8.29 -7.47
C LEU A 85 -14.12 -7.03 -8.36
N MET A 86 -15.24 -6.89 -9.06
CA MET A 86 -15.50 -5.81 -9.98
C MET A 86 -15.94 -4.54 -9.23
N ALA A 87 -15.79 -3.38 -9.86
CA ALA A 87 -16.12 -2.09 -9.25
C ALA A 87 -17.62 -1.93 -8.90
N ASP A 88 -18.51 -2.69 -9.53
CA ASP A 88 -19.95 -2.71 -9.24
C ASP A 88 -20.32 -3.67 -8.09
N GLY A 89 -19.32 -4.30 -7.45
CA GLY A 89 -19.51 -5.29 -6.38
C GLY A 89 -19.81 -6.70 -6.87
N SER A 90 -19.95 -6.92 -8.18
CA SER A 90 -20.04 -8.26 -8.76
C SER A 90 -18.66 -8.94 -8.78
N SER A 91 -18.64 -10.23 -9.12
CA SER A 91 -17.39 -10.93 -9.40
C SER A 91 -17.37 -11.52 -10.81
N LYS A 92 -16.21 -11.49 -11.45
CA LYS A 92 -16.00 -12.02 -12.79
C LYS A 92 -14.79 -12.95 -12.81
N ASN A 93 -14.79 -14.01 -13.61
CA ASN A 93 -13.58 -14.82 -13.75
C ASN A 93 -12.46 -13.98 -14.35
N ILE A 94 -11.24 -14.16 -13.88
CA ILE A 94 -10.07 -13.41 -14.33
C ILE A 94 -9.80 -13.57 -15.83
N ASP A 95 -10.16 -14.72 -16.42
CA ASP A 95 -10.07 -15.03 -17.84
C ASP A 95 -11.16 -14.36 -18.69
N ASP A 96 -12.22 -13.85 -18.07
CA ASP A 96 -13.31 -13.12 -18.72
C ASP A 96 -13.18 -11.58 -18.59
N VAL A 97 -12.32 -11.10 -17.68
CA VAL A 97 -12.07 -9.67 -17.48
C VAL A 97 -11.36 -9.09 -18.70
N LYS A 98 -11.74 -7.87 -19.11
CA LYS A 98 -11.19 -7.20 -20.30
C LYS A 98 -10.56 -5.84 -19.97
N ALA A 99 -9.58 -5.45 -20.76
CA ALA A 99 -9.06 -4.08 -20.73
C ALA A 99 -10.21 -3.08 -20.96
N GLY A 100 -10.21 -2.00 -20.17
CA GLY A 100 -11.26 -0.99 -20.12
C GLY A 100 -12.28 -1.19 -19.00
N GLU A 101 -12.39 -2.40 -18.43
CA GLU A 101 -13.27 -2.71 -17.30
C GLU A 101 -12.71 -2.18 -15.97
N TRP A 102 -13.55 -2.13 -14.94
CA TRP A 102 -13.20 -1.53 -13.65
C TRP A 102 -13.28 -2.56 -12.53
N VAL A 103 -12.23 -2.63 -11.72
CA VAL A 103 -12.10 -3.52 -10.56
C VAL A 103 -12.03 -2.72 -9.28
N LEU A 104 -12.33 -3.38 -8.17
CA LEU A 104 -12.12 -2.81 -6.85
C LEU A 104 -10.67 -3.05 -6.40
N ALA A 105 -10.07 -2.04 -5.80
CA ALA A 105 -8.70 -2.05 -5.30
C ALA A 105 -8.62 -1.26 -3.99
N THR A 106 -7.64 -1.55 -3.15
CA THR A 106 -7.32 -0.73 -1.97
C THR A 106 -5.88 -0.27 -2.06
N ASP A 107 -5.66 1.00 -1.76
CA ASP A 107 -4.32 1.50 -1.47
C ASP A 107 -3.88 0.97 -0.10
N PRO A 108 -2.87 0.10 -0.01
CA PRO A 108 -2.44 -0.47 1.26
C PRO A 108 -1.86 0.58 2.23
N GLU A 109 -1.44 1.75 1.75
CA GLU A 109 -0.89 2.81 2.61
C GLU A 109 -2.00 3.64 3.26
N SER A 110 -2.98 4.10 2.48
CA SER A 110 -4.10 4.90 3.01
C SER A 110 -5.27 4.07 3.52
N GLY A 111 -5.38 2.81 3.08
CA GLY A 111 -6.57 1.97 3.27
C GLY A 111 -7.76 2.36 2.38
N ASP A 112 -7.61 3.32 1.48
CA ASP A 112 -8.70 3.81 0.66
C ASP A 112 -9.12 2.80 -0.40
N LEU A 113 -10.40 2.45 -0.38
CA LEU A 113 -11.04 1.63 -1.40
C LEU A 113 -11.33 2.48 -2.65
N GLN A 114 -10.83 2.04 -3.80
CA GLN A 114 -10.90 2.77 -5.06
C GLN A 114 -11.35 1.87 -6.21
N MET A 115 -11.97 2.47 -7.22
CA MET A 115 -12.24 1.83 -8.51
C MET A 115 -11.05 2.08 -9.42
N ARG A 116 -10.48 1.01 -9.98
CA ARG A 116 -9.31 1.07 -10.85
C ARG A 116 -9.62 0.41 -12.19
N GLN A 117 -9.12 0.98 -13.27
CA GLN A 117 -9.34 0.48 -14.62
C GLN A 117 -8.31 -0.62 -14.92
N VAL A 118 -8.78 -1.74 -15.47
CA VAL A 118 -7.94 -2.75 -16.08
C VAL A 118 -7.41 -2.17 -17.40
N THR A 119 -6.11 -1.94 -17.50
CA THR A 119 -5.46 -1.38 -18.68
C THR A 119 -4.98 -2.45 -19.64
N ASP A 120 -4.71 -3.67 -19.16
CA ASP A 120 -4.29 -4.79 -19.99
C ASP A 120 -4.62 -6.14 -19.31
N THR A 121 -4.64 -7.21 -20.09
CA THR A 121 -4.82 -8.58 -19.60
C THR A 121 -3.64 -9.44 -20.03
N ILE A 122 -3.14 -10.25 -19.10
CA ILE A 122 -1.94 -11.06 -19.28
C ILE A 122 -2.36 -12.53 -19.22
N THR A 123 -1.95 -13.30 -20.23
CA THR A 123 -2.14 -14.76 -20.24
C THR A 123 -0.79 -15.45 -20.40
N GLY A 124 -0.57 -16.50 -19.61
CA GLY A 124 0.61 -17.35 -19.68
C GLY A 124 0.23 -18.83 -19.74
N ASP A 125 1.08 -19.64 -20.34
CA ASP A 125 0.93 -21.10 -20.39
C ASP A 125 2.28 -21.76 -20.03
N GLY A 126 2.30 -23.10 -19.90
CA GLY A 126 3.46 -23.90 -19.51
C GLY A 126 3.50 -24.30 -18.04
N VAL A 127 4.61 -24.92 -17.62
CA VAL A 127 4.81 -25.37 -16.24
C VAL A 127 4.80 -24.18 -15.28
N LYS A 128 4.04 -24.30 -14.20
CA LYS A 128 3.92 -23.31 -13.12
C LYS A 128 4.17 -23.99 -11.78
N HIS A 129 4.89 -23.30 -10.90
CA HIS A 129 4.81 -23.53 -9.47
C HIS A 129 3.56 -22.80 -8.97
N LEU A 130 2.56 -23.56 -8.53
CA LEU A 130 1.28 -23.06 -8.06
C LEU A 130 1.16 -23.30 -6.57
N VAL A 131 0.64 -22.31 -5.86
CA VAL A 131 0.34 -22.36 -4.44
C VAL A 131 -1.16 -22.19 -4.28
N THR A 132 -1.79 -23.14 -3.58
CA THR A 132 -3.19 -23.10 -3.19
C THR A 132 -3.29 -22.73 -1.73
N LEU A 133 -3.83 -21.54 -1.46
CA LEU A 133 -4.11 -21.05 -0.12
C LEU A 133 -5.51 -21.49 0.28
N THR A 134 -5.63 -22.07 1.47
CA THR A 134 -6.93 -22.31 2.11
C THR A 134 -7.14 -21.28 3.19
N VAL A 135 -8.30 -20.64 3.18
CA VAL A 135 -8.71 -19.65 4.20
C VAL A 135 -10.02 -20.07 4.83
N ASP A 136 -10.17 -19.68 6.08
CA ASP A 136 -11.38 -19.92 6.86
C ASP A 136 -11.98 -18.58 7.30
N PRO A 137 -13.16 -18.21 6.77
CA PRO A 137 -13.79 -16.93 7.08
C PRO A 137 -14.36 -16.84 8.50
N ASP A 138 -14.64 -17.98 9.15
CA ASP A 138 -15.25 -18.01 10.50
C ASP A 138 -14.27 -18.52 11.57
N GLY A 139 -13.06 -18.95 11.16
CA GLY A 139 -12.04 -19.51 12.04
C GLY A 139 -12.37 -20.93 12.52
N LYS A 140 -11.47 -21.51 13.33
CA LYS A 140 -11.51 -22.94 13.74
C LYS A 140 -12.82 -23.41 14.37
N ASP A 141 -13.57 -22.50 14.98
CA ASP A 141 -14.85 -22.78 15.67
C ASP A 141 -16.08 -22.52 14.78
N GLY A 142 -15.85 -22.03 13.56
CA GLY A 142 -16.85 -21.70 12.56
C GLY A 142 -17.42 -22.91 11.82
N LYS A 143 -18.62 -22.74 11.25
CA LYS A 143 -19.26 -23.76 10.41
C LYS A 143 -19.10 -23.48 8.91
N ALA A 144 -18.51 -22.35 8.54
CA ALA A 144 -18.29 -22.02 7.15
C ALA A 144 -17.35 -23.03 6.50
N LYS A 145 -17.63 -23.33 5.23
CA LYS A 145 -16.77 -24.18 4.43
C LYS A 145 -15.49 -23.40 4.10
N ALA A 146 -14.35 -24.02 4.39
CA ALA A 146 -13.05 -23.52 3.96
C ALA A 146 -13.06 -23.25 2.45
N SER A 147 -12.45 -22.14 2.06
CA SER A 147 -12.40 -21.67 0.67
C SER A 147 -10.96 -21.56 0.21
N THR A 148 -10.73 -21.77 -1.08
CA THR A 148 -9.37 -21.83 -1.63
C THR A 148 -9.15 -20.85 -2.76
N ILE A 149 -7.92 -20.36 -2.88
CA ILE A 149 -7.45 -19.61 -4.04
C ILE A 149 -6.11 -20.18 -4.50
N THR A 150 -5.91 -20.30 -5.82
CA THR A 150 -4.66 -20.83 -6.39
C THR A 150 -3.97 -19.79 -7.25
N ALA A 151 -2.73 -19.46 -6.90
CA ALA A 151 -1.88 -18.50 -7.60
C ALA A 151 -0.56 -19.13 -7.99
N THR A 152 0.23 -18.47 -8.84
CA THR A 152 1.64 -18.81 -8.98
C THR A 152 2.39 -18.48 -7.69
N ALA A 153 3.44 -19.23 -7.35
CA ALA A 153 4.19 -19.06 -6.10
C ALA A 153 4.74 -17.64 -5.88
N ASN A 154 5.04 -16.92 -6.95
CA ASN A 154 5.52 -15.54 -6.89
C ASN A 154 4.40 -14.47 -6.87
N HIS A 155 3.14 -14.85 -6.67
CA HIS A 155 2.04 -13.89 -6.64
C HIS A 155 1.98 -13.17 -5.29
N PRO A 156 2.07 -11.83 -5.23
CA PRO A 156 2.06 -11.13 -3.96
C PRO A 156 0.66 -10.99 -3.36
N PHE A 157 0.57 -11.28 -2.06
CA PHE A 157 -0.59 -11.03 -1.21
C PHE A 157 -0.22 -10.01 -0.13
N TRP A 158 -1.17 -9.15 0.25
CA TRP A 158 -0.94 -8.15 1.29
C TRP A 158 -1.09 -8.77 2.68
N LEU A 159 -0.03 -8.67 3.50
CA LEU A 159 -0.02 -9.06 4.90
C LEU A 159 -0.18 -7.81 5.79
N PRO A 160 -1.40 -7.52 6.29
CA PRO A 160 -1.67 -6.29 7.02
C PRO A 160 -0.91 -6.20 8.36
N ASP A 161 -0.69 -7.33 9.04
CA ASP A 161 0.09 -7.39 10.30
C ASP A 161 1.55 -6.95 10.11
N TYR A 162 2.11 -7.23 8.95
CA TYR A 162 3.49 -6.93 8.61
C TYR A 162 3.64 -5.65 7.80
N GLY A 163 2.52 -5.05 7.36
CA GLY A 163 2.51 -3.87 6.47
C GLY A 163 3.30 -4.08 5.18
N ARG A 164 3.29 -5.30 4.62
CA ARG A 164 4.09 -5.66 3.44
C ARG A 164 3.39 -6.64 2.52
N TRP A 165 3.87 -6.69 1.28
CA TRP A 165 3.58 -7.77 0.33
C TRP A 165 4.43 -9.01 0.64
N ALA A 166 3.87 -10.19 0.44
CA ALA A 166 4.58 -11.47 0.50
C ALA A 166 4.20 -12.32 -0.72
N GLU A 167 5.18 -12.99 -1.33
CA GLU A 167 4.91 -13.94 -2.42
C GLU A 167 4.12 -15.14 -1.87
N ALA A 168 3.22 -15.72 -2.67
CA ALA A 168 2.38 -16.84 -2.27
C ALA A 168 3.16 -18.03 -1.71
N GLY A 169 4.36 -18.31 -2.25
CA GLY A 169 5.25 -19.38 -1.82
C GLY A 169 5.98 -19.10 -0.50
N ASP A 170 5.97 -17.85 -0.02
CA ASP A 170 6.54 -17.44 1.27
C ASP A 170 5.47 -17.29 2.36
N LEU A 171 4.19 -17.58 2.02
CA LEU A 171 3.11 -17.56 2.99
C LEU A 171 3.14 -18.82 3.86
N GLU A 172 2.65 -18.69 5.09
CA GLU A 172 2.54 -19.80 6.03
C GLU A 172 1.13 -19.84 6.66
N PRO A 173 0.63 -21.03 7.03
CA PRO A 173 -0.56 -21.13 7.87
C PRO A 173 -0.43 -20.30 9.15
N GLY A 174 -1.49 -19.57 9.49
CA GLY A 174 -1.53 -18.66 10.63
C GLY A 174 -1.35 -17.18 10.25
N MET A 175 -0.80 -16.88 9.07
CA MET A 175 -0.72 -15.52 8.55
C MET A 175 -2.10 -14.97 8.15
N TRP A 176 -2.25 -13.65 8.19
CA TRP A 176 -3.49 -12.94 7.91
C TRP A 176 -3.43 -12.19 6.58
N LEU A 177 -4.55 -12.16 5.86
CA LEU A 177 -4.74 -11.42 4.61
C LEU A 177 -5.79 -10.33 4.80
N GLN A 178 -5.61 -9.17 4.17
CA GLN A 178 -6.63 -8.11 4.19
C GLN A 178 -7.77 -8.42 3.21
N THR A 179 -9.00 -8.24 3.67
CA THR A 179 -10.21 -8.36 2.85
C THR A 179 -10.70 -7.01 2.35
N ALA A 180 -11.52 -7.00 1.29
CA ALA A 180 -12.17 -5.81 0.76
C ALA A 180 -13.08 -5.08 1.75
N ALA A 181 -13.53 -5.74 2.82
CA ALA A 181 -14.30 -5.12 3.90
C ALA A 181 -13.41 -4.37 4.92
N GLY A 182 -12.09 -4.40 4.74
CA GLY A 182 -11.12 -3.88 5.71
C GLY A 182 -10.90 -4.78 6.92
N THR A 183 -11.53 -5.97 6.95
CA THR A 183 -11.28 -7.03 7.94
C THR A 183 -10.16 -7.95 7.48
N TRP A 184 -9.72 -8.88 8.31
CA TRP A 184 -8.68 -9.84 7.97
C TRP A 184 -9.21 -11.28 7.97
N ILE A 185 -8.56 -12.13 7.17
CA ILE A 185 -8.87 -13.56 7.07
C ILE A 185 -7.59 -14.38 7.22
N GLN A 186 -7.64 -15.47 7.98
CA GLN A 186 -6.46 -16.27 8.29
C GLN A 186 -6.25 -17.37 7.24
N ILE A 187 -4.99 -17.61 6.87
CA ILE A 187 -4.58 -18.77 6.10
C ILE A 187 -4.54 -19.98 7.03
N THR A 188 -5.28 -21.04 6.70
CA THR A 188 -5.36 -22.26 7.52
C THR A 188 -4.55 -23.41 6.97
N ALA A 189 -4.35 -23.46 5.66
CA ALA A 189 -3.50 -24.45 5.01
C ALA A 189 -2.92 -23.92 3.70
N ILE A 190 -1.80 -24.49 3.30
CA ILE A 190 -1.11 -24.19 2.05
C ILE A 190 -0.74 -25.51 1.40
N ASP A 191 -0.96 -25.61 0.10
CA ASP A 191 -0.53 -26.72 -0.75
C ASP A 191 0.23 -26.16 -1.95
N ASP A 192 1.31 -26.82 -2.37
CA ASP A 192 2.10 -26.43 -3.52
C ASP A 192 2.19 -27.55 -4.57
N THR A 193 2.11 -27.18 -5.84
CA THR A 193 2.19 -28.12 -6.95
C THR A 193 2.92 -27.54 -8.15
N HIS A 194 3.57 -28.40 -8.92
CA HIS A 194 4.15 -28.06 -10.21
C HIS A 194 3.36 -28.74 -11.33
N ARG A 195 2.72 -27.97 -12.20
CA ARG A 195 1.98 -28.52 -13.36
C ARG A 195 1.91 -27.55 -14.53
N THR A 196 1.68 -28.09 -15.72
CA THR A 196 1.34 -27.28 -16.90
C THR A 196 -0.03 -26.64 -16.69
N GLN A 197 -0.08 -25.32 -16.70
CA GLN A 197 -1.27 -24.56 -16.36
C GLN A 197 -1.33 -23.26 -17.15
N ARG A 198 -2.45 -23.04 -17.85
CA ARG A 198 -2.86 -21.72 -18.33
C ARG A 198 -3.12 -20.83 -17.11
N VAL A 199 -2.60 -19.61 -17.09
CA VAL A 199 -2.76 -18.66 -15.99
C VAL A 199 -3.03 -17.25 -16.52
N HIS A 200 -3.71 -16.43 -15.72
CA HIS A 200 -4.16 -15.09 -16.07
C HIS A 200 -3.76 -14.06 -15.02
N ASN A 201 -3.50 -12.83 -15.44
CA ASN A 201 -3.24 -11.68 -14.58
C ASN A 201 -3.77 -10.40 -15.24
N LEU A 202 -3.96 -9.34 -14.47
CA LEU A 202 -4.52 -8.06 -14.92
C LEU A 202 -3.52 -6.94 -14.67
N THR A 203 -3.28 -6.09 -15.66
CA THR A 203 -2.64 -4.79 -15.43
C THR A 203 -3.73 -3.82 -15.02
N VAL A 204 -3.67 -3.33 -13.79
CA VAL A 204 -4.63 -2.40 -13.20
C VAL A 204 -3.94 -1.06 -13.01
N ASP A 205 -4.60 0.05 -13.34
CA ASP A 205 -4.00 1.38 -13.22
C ASP A 205 -3.72 1.78 -11.75
N GLY A 206 -2.75 2.68 -11.55
CA GLY A 206 -2.35 3.14 -10.22
C GLY A 206 -1.56 2.09 -9.45
N GLN A 207 -2.08 1.65 -8.30
CA GLN A 207 -1.40 0.76 -7.33
C GLN A 207 -1.08 -0.63 -7.86
N HIS A 208 -1.57 -1.00 -9.05
CA HIS A 208 -1.47 -2.37 -9.59
C HIS A 208 -2.04 -3.44 -8.65
N THR A 209 -2.91 -3.03 -7.71
CA THR A 209 -3.62 -3.91 -6.79
C THR A 209 -5.03 -4.16 -7.26
N TYR A 210 -5.58 -5.31 -6.90
CA TYR A 210 -7.00 -5.61 -7.06
C TYR A 210 -7.40 -6.70 -6.07
N TYR A 211 -8.71 -6.97 -6.00
CA TYR A 211 -9.26 -7.99 -5.13
C TYR A 211 -9.60 -9.26 -5.90
N VAL A 212 -9.21 -10.41 -5.35
CA VAL A 212 -9.60 -11.74 -5.83
C VAL A 212 -10.44 -12.45 -4.77
N ALA A 213 -11.55 -13.05 -5.19
CA ALA A 213 -12.49 -13.69 -4.26
C ALA A 213 -11.95 -15.04 -3.77
N VAL A 214 -12.20 -15.29 -2.49
CA VAL A 214 -11.97 -16.56 -1.83
C VAL A 214 -13.15 -16.82 -0.88
N GLY A 215 -14.07 -17.68 -1.32
CA GLY A 215 -15.35 -17.86 -0.65
C GLY A 215 -16.21 -16.60 -0.72
N ALA A 216 -16.70 -16.14 0.43
CA ALA A 216 -17.47 -14.89 0.55
C ALA A 216 -16.58 -13.65 0.74
N ALA A 217 -15.28 -13.83 0.96
CA ALA A 217 -14.31 -12.74 1.10
C ALA A 217 -13.61 -12.46 -0.23
N ALA A 218 -12.94 -11.32 -0.32
CA ALA A 218 -12.00 -11.03 -1.40
C ALA A 218 -10.71 -10.45 -0.80
N VAL A 219 -9.56 -10.99 -1.19
CA VAL A 219 -8.25 -10.65 -0.63
C VAL A 219 -7.45 -9.74 -1.57
N LEU A 220 -6.68 -8.83 -0.99
CA LEU A 220 -5.91 -7.84 -1.72
C LEU A 220 -4.63 -8.47 -2.31
N VAL A 221 -4.48 -8.34 -3.63
CA VAL A 221 -3.35 -8.91 -4.40
C VAL A 221 -2.72 -7.85 -5.29
N HIS A 222 -1.47 -8.05 -5.68
CA HIS A 222 -0.70 -7.13 -6.52
C HIS A 222 -0.31 -7.78 -7.84
N ASN A 223 -0.30 -7.03 -8.94
CA ASN A 223 0.33 -7.46 -10.18
C ASN A 223 1.87 -7.28 -10.07
N ALA A 224 2.61 -8.33 -9.73
CA ALA A 224 4.07 -8.32 -9.79
C ALA A 224 4.54 -8.48 -11.25
N GLY A 225 4.91 -7.38 -11.88
CA GLY A 225 5.40 -7.40 -13.26
C GLY A 225 6.35 -6.27 -13.64
N CYS A 226 6.71 -5.40 -12.70
CA CYS A 226 7.67 -4.34 -12.96
C CYS A 226 8.96 -4.73 -12.24
N GLU A 227 9.99 -5.10 -13.03
CA GLU A 227 11.35 -5.20 -12.51
C GLU A 227 11.64 -3.93 -11.69
N PRO A 228 12.27 -4.06 -10.52
CA PRO A 228 12.59 -2.88 -9.74
C PRO A 228 13.39 -1.90 -10.60
N ALA A 229 12.95 -0.65 -10.63
CA ALA A 229 13.73 0.40 -11.24
C ALA A 229 15.02 0.56 -10.42
N GLU A 230 16.16 0.37 -11.07
CA GLU A 230 17.45 0.66 -10.44
C GLU A 230 17.58 2.19 -10.27
N VAL A 231 17.78 2.61 -9.02
CA VAL A 231 18.05 3.98 -8.62
C VAL A 231 19.46 4.02 -8.07
N THR A 232 20.31 4.79 -8.74
CA THR A 232 21.70 4.94 -8.36
C THR A 232 21.87 6.11 -7.41
N VAL A 233 22.49 5.85 -6.26
CA VAL A 233 22.87 6.87 -5.29
C VAL A 233 24.40 6.93 -5.24
N ARG A 234 24.97 8.07 -5.62
CA ARG A 234 26.41 8.27 -5.83
C ARG A 234 26.98 9.28 -4.84
N PHE A 235 28.12 8.95 -4.24
CA PHE A 235 28.89 9.89 -3.45
C PHE A 235 29.41 11.03 -4.35
N GLN A 236 29.30 12.26 -3.89
CA GLN A 236 29.84 13.41 -4.61
C GLN A 236 30.75 14.25 -3.73
N GLU A 237 31.68 14.95 -4.37
CA GLU A 237 32.52 15.94 -3.71
C GLU A 237 31.66 16.98 -2.99
N GLY A 238 32.02 17.30 -1.75
CA GLY A 238 31.23 18.14 -0.85
C GLY A 238 30.27 17.38 0.08
N MET A 239 29.98 16.10 -0.17
CA MET A 239 29.24 15.26 0.78
C MET A 239 30.14 14.78 1.94
N SER A 240 29.55 14.65 3.12
CA SER A 240 30.19 13.93 4.22
C SER A 240 30.19 12.43 3.90
N LYS A 241 31.37 11.82 3.76
CA LYS A 241 31.51 10.37 3.48
C LYS A 241 30.74 9.51 4.47
N THR A 242 30.83 9.83 5.77
CA THR A 242 30.15 9.08 6.83
C THR A 242 28.63 9.19 6.75
N GLU A 243 28.12 10.39 6.46
CA GLU A 243 26.67 10.61 6.38
C GLU A 243 26.06 10.07 5.09
N PHE A 244 26.78 10.20 3.98
CA PHE A 244 26.45 9.50 2.74
C PHE A 244 26.37 7.99 2.97
N ALA A 245 27.42 7.39 3.56
CA ALA A 245 27.46 5.96 3.88
C ALA A 245 26.22 5.52 4.68
N LYS A 246 25.89 6.28 5.73
CA LYS A 246 24.78 5.99 6.62
C LYS A 246 23.44 5.98 5.89
N LYS A 247 23.18 6.97 5.03
CA LYS A 247 21.93 7.05 4.26
C LYS A 247 21.89 6.02 3.14
N ALA A 248 22.93 5.94 2.33
CA ALA A 248 23.02 5.01 1.21
C ALA A 248 22.87 3.55 1.67
N ASN A 249 23.56 3.15 2.75
CA ASN A 249 23.45 1.79 3.29
C ASN A 249 22.07 1.50 3.90
N ALA A 250 21.40 2.50 4.50
CA ALA A 250 20.03 2.32 4.99
C ALA A 250 19.06 2.08 3.83
N LEU A 251 19.19 2.85 2.74
CA LEU A 251 18.41 2.65 1.52
C LEU A 251 18.73 1.32 0.83
N GLN A 252 20.00 0.90 0.79
CA GLN A 252 20.37 -0.42 0.27
C GLN A 252 19.76 -1.55 1.08
N LYS A 253 19.77 -1.45 2.41
CA LYS A 253 19.12 -2.45 3.27
C LYS A 253 17.62 -2.59 2.95
N LEU A 254 16.90 -1.46 2.84
CA LEU A 254 15.48 -1.46 2.47
C LEU A 254 15.25 -2.01 1.05
N SER A 255 16.17 -1.71 0.12
CA SER A 255 16.18 -2.27 -1.24
C SER A 255 16.36 -3.80 -1.22
N ASP A 256 17.27 -4.32 -0.39
CA ASP A 256 17.55 -5.76 -0.25
C ASP A 256 16.38 -6.49 0.41
N GLU A 257 15.68 -5.81 1.34
CA GLU A 257 14.42 -6.27 1.95
C GLU A 257 13.22 -6.15 0.99
N GLY A 258 13.38 -5.52 -0.17
CA GLY A 258 12.33 -5.37 -1.18
C GLY A 258 11.20 -4.42 -0.78
N THR A 259 11.44 -3.49 0.15
CA THR A 259 10.41 -2.62 0.72
C THR A 259 10.28 -1.27 0.02
N LEU A 260 11.19 -0.94 -0.90
CA LEU A 260 11.20 0.33 -1.61
C LEU A 260 10.32 0.30 -2.87
N PHE A 261 9.51 1.35 -3.03
CA PHE A 261 8.69 1.56 -4.22
C PHE A 261 8.48 3.06 -4.46
N LYS A 262 8.24 3.47 -5.70
CA LYS A 262 7.91 4.86 -6.03
C LYS A 262 6.61 5.27 -5.31
N ALA A 263 6.69 6.11 -4.28
CA ALA A 263 5.51 6.58 -3.56
C ALA A 263 4.63 7.48 -4.46
N PRO A 264 3.30 7.51 -4.26
CA PRO A 264 2.41 8.43 -4.96
C PRO A 264 2.84 9.89 -4.91
N ASN A 265 2.60 10.62 -6.00
CA ASN A 265 2.88 12.05 -6.07
C ASN A 265 1.56 12.86 -6.16
N PRO A 266 1.30 13.84 -5.26
CA PRO A 266 2.20 14.38 -4.24
C PRO A 266 2.39 13.43 -3.05
N VAL A 267 3.64 13.36 -2.58
CA VAL A 267 3.98 12.62 -1.37
C VAL A 267 3.37 13.33 -0.16
N ALA A 268 2.61 12.60 0.65
CA ALA A 268 2.00 13.16 1.86
C ALA A 268 3.11 13.58 2.84
N ARG A 269 3.06 14.85 3.28
CA ARG A 269 4.05 15.41 4.21
C ARG A 269 3.39 16.35 5.21
N ASN A 270 3.60 16.07 6.48
CA ASN A 270 3.25 16.92 7.60
C ASN A 270 4.51 17.63 8.11
N SER A 271 4.64 18.91 7.75
CA SER A 271 5.76 19.76 8.18
C SER A 271 5.90 19.90 9.70
N SER A 272 4.84 19.60 10.47
CA SER A 272 4.89 19.60 11.93
C SER A 272 5.79 18.50 12.47
N VAL A 273 5.91 17.35 11.79
CA VAL A 273 6.74 16.21 12.23
C VAL A 273 8.20 16.62 12.27
N THR A 274 8.72 17.19 11.18
CA THR A 274 10.12 17.65 11.10
C THR A 274 10.38 18.86 11.99
N LYS A 275 9.41 19.78 12.12
CA LYS A 275 9.51 20.94 13.02
C LYS A 275 9.60 20.52 14.49
N ASN A 276 8.71 19.63 14.93
CA ASN A 276 8.69 19.13 16.30
C ASN A 276 9.96 18.34 16.61
N TYR A 277 10.42 17.51 15.67
CA TYR A 277 11.68 16.77 15.81
C TYR A 277 12.89 17.70 16.04
N LYS A 278 13.03 18.78 15.27
CA LYS A 278 14.08 19.79 15.51
C LYS A 278 13.90 20.48 16.87
N GLY A 279 12.66 20.85 17.22
CA GLY A 279 12.35 21.48 18.50
C GLY A 279 12.75 20.61 19.70
N ASP A 280 12.41 19.32 19.66
CA ASP A 280 12.76 18.36 20.71
C ASP A 280 14.26 18.13 20.84
N LEU A 281 15.00 18.10 19.72
CA LEU A 281 16.46 18.02 19.76
C LEU A 281 17.08 19.23 20.44
N ILE A 282 16.62 20.44 20.09
CA ILE A 282 17.09 21.68 20.71
C ILE A 282 16.76 21.67 22.20
N ARG A 283 15.53 21.31 22.57
CA ARG A 283 15.14 21.20 23.98
C ARG A 283 16.08 20.27 24.75
N ARG A 284 16.33 19.06 24.25
CA ARG A 284 17.28 18.10 24.88
C ARG A 284 18.69 18.67 25.03
N VAL A 285 19.16 19.45 24.06
CA VAL A 285 20.47 20.13 24.14
C VAL A 285 20.51 21.11 25.32
N TYR A 286 19.49 21.95 25.50
CA TYR A 286 19.45 22.88 26.62
C TYR A 286 19.16 22.21 27.95
N ASP A 287 18.38 21.13 27.97
CA ASP A 287 18.17 20.32 29.18
C ASP A 287 19.51 19.75 29.70
N GLN A 288 20.41 19.34 28.78
CA GLN A 288 21.69 18.73 29.13
C GLN A 288 22.82 19.75 29.39
N TYR A 289 22.89 20.81 28.60
CA TYR A 289 24.03 21.73 28.59
C TYR A 289 23.67 23.19 28.89
N GLY A 290 22.39 23.54 28.93
CA GLY A 290 21.95 24.94 29.02
C GLY A 290 22.42 25.65 30.29
N SER A 291 22.47 24.95 31.42
CA SER A 291 22.95 25.51 32.70
C SER A 291 24.46 25.36 32.89
N THR A 292 25.07 24.29 32.37
CA THR A 292 26.48 23.94 32.62
C THR A 292 27.43 24.49 31.56
N ASN A 293 26.97 24.64 30.32
CA ASN A 293 27.74 25.14 29.18
C ASN A 293 26.84 25.78 28.10
N PRO A 294 26.26 26.96 28.38
CA PRO A 294 25.30 27.62 27.49
C PRO A 294 25.89 27.93 26.10
N GLY A 295 27.17 28.35 26.05
CA GLY A 295 27.84 28.62 24.77
C GLY A 295 28.00 27.39 23.88
N PHE A 296 28.15 26.20 24.47
CA PHE A 296 28.13 24.94 23.71
C PHE A 296 26.71 24.58 23.26
N ALA A 297 25.70 24.77 24.12
CA ALA A 297 24.30 24.55 23.76
C ALA A 297 23.87 25.42 22.56
N ASP A 298 24.26 26.71 22.55
CA ASP A 298 23.99 27.64 21.45
C ASP A 298 24.64 27.18 20.13
N LYS A 299 25.89 26.70 20.17
CA LYS A 299 26.58 26.15 18.99
C LYS A 299 25.86 24.91 18.44
N LEU A 300 25.37 24.03 19.31
CA LEU A 300 24.61 22.84 18.89
C LEU A 300 23.25 23.23 18.30
N LYS A 301 22.55 24.20 18.89
CA LYS A 301 21.31 24.76 18.34
C LYS A 301 21.53 25.34 16.94
N ASP A 302 22.57 26.15 16.75
CA ASP A 302 22.93 26.71 15.44
C ASP A 302 23.14 25.59 14.41
N ARG A 303 23.91 24.55 14.78
CA ARG A 303 24.14 23.39 13.92
C ARG A 303 22.83 22.69 13.52
N ILE A 304 21.93 22.44 14.47
CA ILE A 304 20.64 21.76 14.21
C ILE A 304 19.74 22.59 13.29
N LEU A 305 19.70 23.91 13.48
CA LEU A 305 18.83 24.79 12.71
C LEU A 305 19.38 25.05 11.30
N ASN A 306 20.67 25.32 11.20
CA ASN A 306 21.24 25.94 10.00
C ASN A 306 22.02 24.94 9.13
N ARG A 307 22.69 23.95 9.72
CA ARG A 307 23.60 23.04 8.99
C ARG A 307 23.04 21.64 8.74
N MET A 308 22.01 21.24 9.47
CA MET A 308 21.44 19.90 9.40
C MET A 308 19.95 19.93 9.08
N ASP A 309 19.47 18.90 8.42
CA ASP A 309 18.04 18.69 8.16
C ASP A 309 17.56 17.32 8.67
N PRO A 310 16.28 17.20 9.07
CA PRO A 310 15.68 15.93 9.40
C PRO A 310 15.46 15.19 8.08
N ASP A 311 16.11 14.05 7.99
CA ASP A 311 16.10 13.14 6.87
C ASP A 311 15.23 11.93 7.19
N HIS A 312 14.41 11.53 6.24
CA HIS A 312 13.64 10.29 6.32
C HIS A 312 14.54 9.14 5.88
N VAL A 313 14.91 8.27 6.84
CA VAL A 313 15.85 7.15 6.61
C VAL A 313 15.31 6.22 5.53
N HIS A 314 14.03 5.87 5.63
CA HIS A 314 13.24 5.38 4.51
C HIS A 314 12.67 6.61 3.80
N GLU A 315 13.19 6.91 2.62
CA GLU A 315 12.80 8.08 1.84
C GLU A 315 11.29 8.12 1.58
N LEU A 316 10.65 9.27 1.81
CA LEU A 316 9.20 9.42 1.61
C LEU A 316 8.80 9.12 0.16
N GLN A 317 9.65 9.50 -0.80
CA GLN A 317 9.42 9.23 -2.22
C GLN A 317 9.58 7.75 -2.59
N LEU A 318 10.12 6.95 -1.67
CA LEU A 318 10.37 5.52 -1.82
C LEU A 318 9.50 4.66 -0.87
N GLY A 319 8.39 5.22 -0.37
CA GLY A 319 7.40 4.50 0.46
C GLY A 319 7.61 4.64 1.97
N GLY A 320 8.50 5.54 2.41
CA GLY A 320 8.74 5.75 3.83
C GLY A 320 7.65 6.58 4.50
N ALA A 321 7.33 6.23 5.74
CA ALA A 321 6.32 6.96 6.51
C ALA A 321 6.85 8.30 7.04
N ASP A 322 6.01 9.34 7.03
CA ASP A 322 6.35 10.66 7.60
C ASP A 322 6.15 10.69 9.12
N THR A 323 7.05 10.00 9.84
CA THR A 323 7.00 9.88 11.31
C THR A 323 8.33 10.24 11.94
N ALA A 324 8.31 10.68 13.20
CA ALA A 324 9.52 11.00 13.95
C ALA A 324 10.47 9.78 14.09
N GLY A 325 9.94 8.55 14.12
CA GLY A 325 10.75 7.32 14.17
C GLY A 325 11.53 7.05 12.89
N ASN A 326 11.07 7.59 11.75
CA ASN A 326 11.78 7.52 10.48
C ASN A 326 12.75 8.71 10.28
N LEU A 327 12.84 9.65 11.22
CA LEU A 327 13.70 10.82 11.10
C LEU A 327 15.08 10.61 11.73
N LYS A 328 16.13 11.03 11.02
CA LYS A 328 17.47 11.23 11.58
C LYS A 328 18.03 12.57 11.11
N MET A 329 18.91 13.18 11.89
CA MET A 329 19.62 14.37 11.41
C MET A 329 20.70 13.94 10.41
N LEU A 330 20.79 14.67 9.31
CA LEU A 330 21.79 14.54 8.25
C LEU A 330 22.27 15.94 7.86
N ASP A 331 23.49 16.11 7.34
CA ASP A 331 23.85 17.41 6.78
C ASP A 331 22.92 17.79 5.62
N ARG A 332 22.66 19.09 5.54
CA ARG A 332 21.73 19.67 4.59
C ARG A 332 22.13 19.36 3.14
N PHE A 333 23.43 19.42 2.82
CA PHE A 333 23.91 19.22 1.46
C PHE A 333 23.67 17.78 0.99
N THR A 334 24.12 16.79 1.77
CA THR A 334 23.95 15.36 1.50
C THR A 334 22.48 14.98 1.43
N ASN A 335 21.65 15.50 2.34
CA ASN A 335 20.22 15.23 2.35
C ASN A 335 19.53 15.68 1.06
N TRP A 336 19.72 16.96 0.71
CA TRP A 336 19.14 17.54 -0.49
C TRP A 336 19.66 16.84 -1.75
N HIS A 337 20.94 16.54 -1.80
CA HIS A 337 21.57 15.98 -2.99
C HIS A 337 21.11 14.53 -3.24
N ILE A 338 21.01 13.68 -2.22
CA ILE A 338 20.52 12.30 -2.40
C ILE A 338 19.04 12.32 -2.80
N GLY A 339 18.17 12.99 -2.06
CA GLY A 339 16.73 12.96 -2.33
C GLY A 339 16.34 13.72 -3.61
N THR A 340 16.77 14.98 -3.73
CA THR A 340 16.30 15.89 -4.79
C THR A 340 17.10 15.78 -6.08
N GLN A 341 18.42 15.61 -6.00
CA GLN A 341 19.29 15.61 -7.19
C GLN A 341 19.53 14.21 -7.75
N GLN A 342 19.46 13.16 -6.94
CA GLN A 342 19.73 11.79 -7.39
C GLN A 342 18.45 10.96 -7.48
N ILE A 343 17.72 10.76 -6.38
CA ILE A 343 16.56 9.86 -6.37
C ILE A 343 15.41 10.41 -7.22
N TRP A 344 14.95 11.63 -6.94
CA TRP A 344 13.76 12.18 -7.60
C TRP A 344 13.83 12.18 -9.14
N PRO A 345 14.92 12.61 -9.80
CA PRO A 345 15.00 12.61 -11.26
C PRO A 345 14.90 11.23 -11.89
N GLN A 346 15.33 10.19 -11.18
CA GLN A 346 15.31 8.79 -11.65
C GLN A 346 13.91 8.17 -11.52
N ILE A 347 13.12 8.60 -10.53
CA ILE A 347 11.82 7.99 -10.23
C ILE A 347 10.59 8.80 -10.66
N LYS A 348 10.74 10.09 -10.97
CA LYS A 348 9.61 11.02 -11.24
C LYS A 348 8.67 10.60 -12.38
N ASN A 349 9.16 9.78 -13.31
CA ASN A 349 8.42 9.31 -14.48
C ASN A 349 8.04 7.82 -14.37
N LEU A 350 8.37 7.17 -13.26
CA LEU A 350 7.91 5.82 -12.97
C LEU A 350 6.43 5.89 -12.58
N ASP A 351 5.71 4.82 -12.91
CA ASP A 351 4.37 4.64 -12.39
C ASP A 351 4.45 4.52 -10.86
N ASP A 352 3.44 5.02 -10.16
CA ASP A 352 3.39 4.88 -8.70
C ASP A 352 3.45 3.41 -8.31
N TYR A 353 4.06 3.12 -7.17
CA TYR A 353 4.34 1.78 -6.64
C TYR A 353 5.28 0.92 -7.48
N THR A 354 5.92 1.47 -8.51
CA THR A 354 7.05 0.79 -9.19
C THR A 354 8.10 0.41 -8.14
N PRO A 355 8.44 -0.89 -7.96
CA PRO A 355 9.48 -1.29 -7.03
C PRO A 355 10.79 -0.61 -7.36
N VAL A 356 11.60 -0.31 -6.36
CA VAL A 356 12.89 0.37 -6.53
C VAL A 356 14.00 -0.48 -5.93
N LYS A 357 15.12 -0.58 -6.65
CA LYS A 357 16.37 -1.12 -6.13
C LYS A 357 17.41 -0.04 -6.06
N ILE A 358 18.17 -0.02 -4.97
CA ILE A 358 19.24 0.95 -4.77
C ILE A 358 20.55 0.35 -5.25
N ARG A 359 21.32 1.16 -5.96
CA ARG A 359 22.71 0.88 -6.31
C ARG A 359 23.59 2.00 -5.77
N ILE A 360 24.54 1.65 -4.91
CA ILE A 360 25.48 2.62 -4.34
C ILE A 360 26.70 2.75 -5.24
N GLU A 361 27.11 3.98 -5.51
CA GLU A 361 28.38 4.30 -6.17
C GLU A 361 29.20 5.26 -5.30
N TRP A 362 30.50 5.01 -5.23
CA TRP A 362 31.45 5.78 -4.40
C TRP A 362 32.30 6.71 -5.23
#